data_AF-A0AAD7U6H6-F1
#
_entry.id   AF-A0AAD7U6H6-F1
#
_cell.length_a   1.000
_cell.length_b   1.000
_cell.length_c   1.000
_cell.angle_alpha   90.00
_cell.angle_beta   90.00
_cell.angle_gamma   90.00
#
_symmetry.space_group_name_H-M   'P 1'
#
loop_
_entity.id
_entity.type
_entity.pdbx_description
1 polymer ?
#
loop_
_entity_poly.entity_id
_entity_poly.type
_entity_poly.pdbx_seq_one_letter_code
_entity_poly.pdbx_strand_id
1 'polypeptide(L)'
;MKAASKEVEQVHALKLTSETGGLLSSASKLTLSASKQRSRNTSFVGECELVREAQLQLMEKIDIDIKHVVRSLEAIWNEVGYSDEERGLQMDKLSDELTQTLRAKLAQEVEVRDVFKKDIETKVRECEQLAGALGYDLEALEATTKQVREFRLSHGLMRLEEEQGRLEALKAERVAKLEPRRLAIVELAARLEHRLDHKFSVLGDTDLGDSRLRALDAKLNELRGIEALRTAEVAAYDTQSRALVRELEDDEEDAAAFEADATPGDVSLSALDGAKARLAALRDEKAARLCRLSTLGDQISLLWERLDVDAESQRRFRALCRESTIKMRTFRLGEAELAKLKAELKDRVGDLVAARRQRMTELWDEMNVAADERSRFAPFFADDSLDENALAEHEDMLAKLEARREALQPLLRLVERREELLDEREKIEKLQADPTRLTRRGPGAHAERKYEMEAERRLKQLPKITEKLIALIRDWEAKEGPFTWRGSSYLVRITETDAAWNSHKQHLKALAQAKKENILNGIPT
;
A
#
# COMPACT_ATOMS: atom_id res chain seq x y z
N MET A 1 -29.06 41.64 -60.75
CA MET A 1 -27.81 42.16 -61.37
C MET A 1 -27.55 43.64 -61.02
N LYS A 2 -27.47 44.00 -59.73
CA LYS A 2 -26.93 45.29 -59.25
C LYS A 2 -26.07 45.15 -57.98
N ALA A 3 -25.83 43.93 -57.50
CA ALA A 3 -24.95 43.65 -56.36
C ALA A 3 -23.52 43.25 -56.79
N ALA A 4 -23.35 42.59 -57.95
CA ALA A 4 -22.02 42.16 -58.43
C ALA A 4 -21.14 43.28 -59.01
N SER A 5 -21.70 44.48 -59.26
CA SER A 5 -20.92 45.62 -59.80
C SER A 5 -20.25 46.47 -58.72
N LYS A 6 -20.62 46.31 -57.44
CA LYS A 6 -20.05 47.08 -56.32
C LYS A 6 -18.83 46.41 -55.70
N GLU A 7 -18.69 45.09 -55.84
CA GLU A 7 -17.52 44.34 -55.34
C GLU A 7 -16.30 44.43 -56.26
N VAL A 8 -16.49 44.61 -57.58
CA VAL A 8 -15.35 44.72 -58.52
C VAL A 8 -14.65 46.09 -58.42
N GLU A 9 -15.38 47.18 -58.14
CA GLU A 9 -14.77 48.50 -57.91
C GLU A 9 -14.06 48.60 -56.55
N GLN A 10 -14.51 47.89 -55.51
CA GLN A 10 -13.82 47.87 -54.21
C GLN A 10 -12.51 47.07 -54.23
N VAL A 11 -12.42 46.00 -55.03
CA VAL A 11 -11.17 45.21 -55.15
C VAL A 11 -10.13 45.93 -56.01
N HIS A 12 -10.54 46.74 -57.00
CA HIS A 12 -9.59 47.50 -57.82
C HIS A 12 -9.06 48.78 -57.12
N ALA A 13 -9.85 49.40 -56.23
CA ALA A 13 -9.42 50.54 -55.43
C ALA A 13 -8.47 50.16 -54.27
N LEU A 14 -8.58 48.94 -53.73
CA LEU A 14 -7.69 48.46 -52.65
C LEU A 14 -6.34 47.91 -53.16
N LYS A 15 -6.24 47.47 -54.41
CA LYS A 15 -4.96 47.07 -55.02
C LYS A 15 -4.07 48.27 -55.40
N LEU A 16 -4.67 49.37 -55.84
CA LEU A 16 -3.92 50.59 -56.16
C LEU A 16 -3.40 51.32 -54.90
N THR A 17 -4.04 51.17 -53.74
CA THR A 17 -3.57 51.77 -52.47
C THR A 17 -2.48 50.95 -51.77
N SER A 18 -2.42 49.61 -51.97
CA SER A 18 -1.32 48.81 -51.41
C SER A 18 -0.01 48.92 -52.22
N GLU A 19 -0.07 49.03 -53.54
CA GLU A 19 1.12 49.22 -54.38
C GLU A 19 1.69 50.65 -54.27
N THR A 20 0.84 51.67 -54.13
CA THR A 20 1.30 53.06 -53.92
C THR A 20 1.80 53.33 -52.49
N GLY A 21 1.23 52.67 -51.47
CA GLY A 21 1.74 52.74 -50.10
C GLY A 21 3.10 52.05 -49.90
N GLY A 22 3.34 50.95 -50.61
CA GLY A 22 4.65 50.26 -50.63
C GLY A 22 5.74 51.06 -51.36
N LEU A 23 5.37 51.74 -52.45
CA LEU A 23 6.28 52.60 -53.21
C LEU A 23 6.56 53.95 -52.49
N LEU A 24 5.58 54.55 -51.80
CA LEU A 24 5.80 55.79 -51.04
C LEU A 24 6.58 55.54 -49.73
N SER A 25 6.41 54.39 -49.08
CA SER A 25 7.21 54.00 -47.89
C SER A 25 8.65 53.64 -48.26
N SER A 26 8.85 52.91 -49.37
CA SER A 26 10.19 52.60 -49.88
C SER A 26 10.88 53.84 -50.46
N ALA A 27 10.18 54.71 -51.17
CA ALA A 27 10.72 55.99 -51.66
C ALA A 27 11.00 56.96 -50.51
N SER A 28 10.19 56.99 -49.45
CA SER A 28 10.46 57.81 -48.26
C SER A 28 11.65 57.28 -47.45
N LYS A 29 11.82 55.95 -47.33
CA LYS A 29 13.00 55.35 -46.68
C LYS A 29 14.27 55.51 -47.51
N LEU A 30 14.18 55.41 -48.85
CA LEU A 30 15.29 55.67 -49.77
C LEU A 30 15.66 57.16 -49.82
N THR A 31 14.70 58.07 -49.75
CA THR A 31 14.97 59.52 -49.72
C THR A 31 15.45 60.01 -48.35
N LEU A 32 15.01 59.43 -47.23
CA LEU A 32 15.58 59.70 -45.90
C LEU A 32 16.99 59.12 -45.75
N SER A 33 17.24 57.93 -46.33
CA SER A 33 18.58 57.33 -46.39
C SER A 33 19.49 58.15 -47.30
N ALA A 34 19.06 58.53 -48.50
CA ALA A 34 19.84 59.35 -49.42
C ALA A 34 20.05 60.79 -48.93
N SER A 35 19.12 61.38 -48.16
CA SER A 35 19.29 62.71 -47.56
C SER A 35 20.23 62.65 -46.34
N LYS A 36 20.17 61.60 -45.50
CA LYS A 36 21.19 61.35 -44.46
C LYS A 36 22.55 61.03 -45.06
N GLN A 37 22.63 60.33 -46.19
CA GLN A 37 23.88 60.04 -46.90
C GLN A 37 24.46 61.29 -47.57
N ARG A 38 23.63 62.14 -48.22
CA ARG A 38 24.07 63.42 -48.79
C ARG A 38 24.50 64.41 -47.71
N SER A 39 23.74 64.52 -46.62
CA SER A 39 24.09 65.38 -45.48
C SER A 39 25.40 64.92 -44.82
N ARG A 40 25.61 63.61 -44.65
CA ARG A 40 26.88 63.02 -44.20
C ARG A 40 28.03 63.26 -45.19
N ASN A 41 27.79 63.19 -46.50
CA ASN A 41 28.82 63.47 -47.50
C ASN A 41 29.19 64.95 -47.56
N THR A 42 28.23 65.88 -47.42
CA THR A 42 28.53 67.33 -47.37
C THR A 42 29.21 67.75 -46.06
N SER A 43 28.86 67.15 -44.92
CA SER A 43 29.54 67.42 -43.65
C SER A 43 30.95 66.82 -43.63
N PHE A 44 31.14 65.64 -44.23
CA PHE A 44 32.45 65.00 -44.34
C PHE A 44 33.42 65.75 -45.24
N VAL A 45 32.94 66.31 -46.37
CA VAL A 45 33.78 67.12 -47.27
C VAL A 45 34.20 68.43 -46.58
N GLY A 46 33.30 69.10 -45.84
CA GLY A 46 33.63 70.31 -45.08
C GLY A 46 34.55 70.08 -43.87
N GLU A 47 34.39 68.98 -43.13
CA GLU A 47 35.33 68.57 -42.05
C GLU A 47 36.72 68.26 -42.62
N CYS A 48 36.79 67.64 -43.80
CA CYS A 48 38.06 67.30 -44.45
C CYS A 48 38.79 68.54 -44.98
N GLU A 49 38.07 69.56 -45.45
CA GLU A 49 38.64 70.85 -45.85
C GLU A 49 39.18 71.64 -44.65
N LEU A 50 38.44 71.71 -43.55
CA LEU A 50 38.88 72.39 -42.31
C LEU A 50 40.13 71.74 -41.70
N VAL A 51 40.17 70.41 -41.61
CA VAL A 51 41.35 69.69 -41.10
C VAL A 51 42.54 69.89 -42.04
N ARG A 52 42.30 69.86 -43.36
CA ARG A 52 43.35 70.07 -44.36
C ARG A 52 43.89 71.49 -44.33
N GLU A 53 43.04 72.49 -44.13
CA GLU A 53 43.45 73.89 -43.97
C GLU A 53 44.27 74.07 -42.68
N ALA A 54 43.82 73.51 -41.56
CA ALA A 54 44.56 73.54 -40.30
C ALA A 54 45.93 72.82 -40.40
N GLN A 55 46.01 71.71 -41.14
CA GLN A 55 47.26 71.01 -41.41
C GLN A 55 48.23 71.89 -42.21
N LEU A 56 47.75 72.55 -43.27
CA LEU A 56 48.57 73.45 -44.09
C LEU A 56 49.07 74.65 -43.27
N GLN A 57 48.19 75.28 -42.49
CA GLN A 57 48.55 76.38 -41.60
C GLN A 57 49.59 75.95 -40.55
N LEU A 58 49.46 74.76 -39.97
CA LEU A 58 50.43 74.21 -39.02
C LEU A 58 51.79 73.98 -39.69
N MET A 59 51.81 73.37 -40.88
CA MET A 59 53.05 73.10 -41.62
C MET A 59 53.79 74.40 -41.99
N GLU A 60 53.07 75.41 -42.49
CA GLU A 60 53.64 76.72 -42.84
C GLU A 60 54.18 77.44 -41.59
N LYS A 61 53.40 77.45 -40.50
CA LYS A 61 53.83 78.07 -39.24
C LYS A 61 55.08 77.40 -38.67
N ILE A 62 55.11 76.06 -38.62
CA ILE A 62 56.28 75.31 -38.13
C ILE A 62 57.53 75.64 -38.97
N ASP A 63 57.41 75.71 -40.30
CA ASP A 63 58.53 76.04 -41.18
C ASP A 63 59.06 77.47 -40.94
N ILE A 64 58.16 78.45 -40.77
CA ILE A 64 58.52 79.83 -40.44
C ILE A 64 59.21 79.90 -39.07
N ASP A 65 58.62 79.30 -38.04
CA ASP A 65 59.10 79.35 -36.66
C ASP A 65 60.48 78.65 -36.54
N ILE A 66 60.65 77.48 -37.16
CA ILE A 66 61.94 76.77 -37.20
C ILE A 66 63.00 77.62 -37.92
N LYS A 67 62.70 78.17 -39.10
CA LYS A 67 63.64 79.03 -39.85
C LYS A 67 64.04 80.26 -39.04
N HIS A 68 63.11 80.85 -38.30
CA HIS A 68 63.40 81.97 -37.41
C HIS A 68 64.33 81.53 -36.26
N VAL A 69 63.98 80.47 -35.54
CA VAL A 69 64.79 79.95 -34.41
C VAL A 69 66.20 79.57 -34.86
N VAL A 70 66.36 78.88 -35.98
CA VAL A 70 67.68 78.50 -36.52
C VAL A 70 68.53 79.73 -36.82
N ARG A 71 68.00 80.74 -37.53
CA ARG A 71 68.73 81.98 -37.82
C ARG A 71 69.08 82.77 -36.57
N SER A 72 68.18 82.83 -35.59
CA SER A 72 68.42 83.50 -34.31
C SER A 72 69.49 82.78 -33.48
N LEU A 73 69.48 81.45 -33.46
CA LEU A 73 70.52 80.66 -32.79
C LEU A 73 71.88 80.83 -33.46
N GLU A 74 71.95 80.84 -34.79
CA GLU A 74 73.18 81.14 -35.53
C GLU A 74 73.75 82.51 -35.17
N ALA A 75 72.89 83.55 -35.08
CA ALA A 75 73.31 84.89 -34.67
C ALA A 75 73.86 84.91 -33.24
N ILE A 76 73.15 84.27 -32.29
CA ILE A 76 73.58 84.20 -30.88
C ILE A 76 74.88 83.38 -30.73
N TRP A 77 75.03 82.27 -31.45
CA TRP A 77 76.25 81.46 -31.43
C TRP A 77 77.45 82.18 -32.02
N ASN A 78 77.24 83.06 -33.00
CA ASN A 78 78.28 83.95 -33.53
C ASN A 78 78.69 85.01 -32.49
N GLU A 79 77.76 85.54 -31.70
CA GLU A 79 78.04 86.50 -30.63
C GLU A 79 78.78 85.87 -29.44
N VAL A 80 78.43 84.63 -29.08
CA VAL A 80 79.04 83.91 -27.94
C VAL A 80 80.34 83.19 -28.32
N GLY A 81 80.54 82.85 -29.60
CA GLY A 81 81.78 82.23 -30.10
C GLY A 81 81.81 80.69 -30.06
N TYR A 82 80.67 80.03 -30.27
CA TYR A 82 80.58 78.55 -30.32
C TYR A 82 81.37 77.98 -31.50
N SER A 83 82.03 76.83 -31.31
CA SER A 83 82.67 76.07 -32.40
C SER A 83 81.65 75.36 -33.31
N ASP A 84 82.05 74.99 -34.52
CA ASP A 84 81.17 74.30 -35.47
C ASP A 84 80.68 72.94 -34.93
N GLU A 85 81.51 72.23 -34.15
CA GLU A 85 81.14 70.97 -33.50
C GLU A 85 80.07 71.18 -32.41
N GLU A 86 80.19 72.22 -31.58
CA GLU A 86 79.21 72.55 -30.55
C GLU A 86 77.87 73.02 -31.15
N ARG A 87 77.91 73.77 -32.26
CA ARG A 87 76.71 74.19 -33.01
C ARG A 87 75.98 72.99 -33.60
N GLY A 88 76.72 72.06 -34.21
CA GLY A 88 76.18 70.79 -34.70
C GLY A 88 75.48 70.02 -33.58
N LEU A 89 76.12 69.87 -32.43
CA LEU A 89 75.54 69.18 -31.27
C LEU A 89 74.26 69.85 -30.74
N GLN A 90 74.19 71.19 -30.72
CA GLN A 90 72.99 71.90 -30.28
C GLN A 90 71.86 71.84 -31.33
N MET A 91 72.18 71.82 -32.63
CA MET A 91 71.20 71.60 -33.69
C MET A 91 70.65 70.17 -33.65
N ASP A 92 71.50 69.17 -33.42
CA ASP A 92 71.08 67.78 -33.25
C ASP A 92 70.14 67.65 -32.04
N LYS A 93 70.48 68.28 -30.90
CA LYS A 93 69.60 68.33 -29.72
C LYS A 93 68.24 68.95 -30.01
N LEU A 94 68.19 70.09 -30.69
CA LEU A 94 66.93 70.75 -31.05
C LEU A 94 66.09 69.87 -31.99
N SER A 95 66.73 69.22 -32.97
CA SER A 95 66.10 68.27 -33.88
C SER A 95 65.54 67.05 -33.13
N ASP A 96 66.29 66.52 -32.16
CA ASP A 96 65.88 65.41 -31.33
C ASP A 96 64.68 65.77 -30.44
N GLU A 97 64.68 66.94 -29.79
CA GLU A 97 63.56 67.43 -28.97
C GLU A 97 62.28 67.63 -29.78
N LEU A 98 62.39 68.21 -30.98
CA LEU A 98 61.27 68.39 -31.90
C LEU A 98 60.73 67.04 -32.38
N THR A 99 61.62 66.13 -32.79
CA THR A 99 61.26 64.77 -33.22
C THR A 99 60.59 63.99 -32.11
N GLN A 100 61.10 64.10 -30.87
CA GLN A 100 60.52 63.47 -29.69
C GLN A 100 59.09 63.98 -29.44
N THR A 101 58.87 65.28 -29.55
CA THR A 101 57.53 65.89 -29.35
C THR A 101 56.53 65.40 -30.40
N LEU A 102 56.91 65.37 -31.68
CA LEU A 102 56.06 64.87 -32.76
C LEU A 102 55.76 63.36 -32.61
N ARG A 103 56.77 62.56 -32.26
CA ARG A 103 56.59 61.12 -31.96
C ARG A 103 55.67 60.91 -30.76
N ALA A 104 55.79 61.72 -29.71
CA ALA A 104 54.92 61.65 -28.54
C ALA A 104 53.46 61.94 -28.89
N LYS A 105 53.19 62.95 -29.74
CA LYS A 105 51.83 63.23 -30.23
C LYS A 105 51.26 62.12 -31.11
N LEU A 106 52.07 61.55 -32.01
CA LEU A 106 51.63 60.40 -32.79
C LEU A 106 51.34 59.18 -31.89
N ALA A 107 52.21 58.92 -30.90
CA ALA A 107 52.02 57.83 -29.94
C ALA A 107 50.73 58.01 -29.13
N GLN A 108 50.41 59.24 -28.72
CA GLN A 108 49.16 59.56 -28.01
C GLN A 108 47.91 59.18 -28.84
N GLU A 109 47.86 59.55 -30.13
CA GLU A 109 46.72 59.22 -30.99
C GLU A 109 46.66 57.73 -31.35
N VAL A 110 47.81 57.07 -31.48
CA VAL A 110 47.91 55.61 -31.63
C VAL A 110 47.34 54.90 -30.40
N GLU A 111 47.66 55.37 -29.20
CA GLU A 111 47.14 54.85 -27.95
C GLU A 111 45.61 55.00 -27.87
N VAL A 112 45.07 56.19 -28.20
CA VAL A 112 43.61 56.42 -28.26
C VAL A 112 42.94 55.41 -29.21
N ARG A 113 43.49 55.22 -30.42
CA ARG A 113 42.97 54.25 -31.39
C ARG A 113 43.00 52.82 -30.83
N ASP A 114 44.08 52.43 -30.18
CA ASP A 114 44.26 51.06 -29.69
C ASP A 114 43.36 50.77 -28.47
N VAL A 115 43.10 51.77 -27.63
CA VAL A 115 42.05 51.72 -26.58
C VAL A 115 40.68 51.45 -27.22
N PHE A 116 40.27 52.23 -28.22
CA PHE A 116 38.99 52.01 -28.90
C PHE A 116 38.87 50.60 -29.50
N LYS A 117 39.93 50.07 -30.13
CA LYS A 117 39.93 48.71 -30.67
C LYS A 117 39.74 47.67 -29.57
N LYS A 118 40.45 47.82 -28.45
CA LYS A 118 40.33 46.92 -27.30
C LYS A 118 38.94 46.96 -26.68
N ASP A 119 38.33 48.14 -26.58
CA ASP A 119 36.98 48.31 -26.04
C ASP A 119 35.94 47.65 -26.95
N ILE A 120 36.05 47.83 -28.27
CA ILE A 120 35.22 47.14 -29.26
C ILE A 120 35.34 45.63 -29.12
N GLU A 121 36.56 45.09 -29.07
CA GLU A 121 36.76 43.64 -28.88
C GLU A 121 36.15 43.12 -27.59
N THR A 122 36.27 43.88 -26.50
CA THR A 122 35.71 43.53 -25.20
C THR A 122 34.18 43.53 -25.27
N LYS A 123 33.58 44.55 -25.88
CA LYS A 123 32.12 44.67 -26.07
C LYS A 123 31.55 43.58 -26.96
N VAL A 124 32.26 43.19 -28.02
CA VAL A 124 31.87 42.04 -28.85
C VAL A 124 31.80 40.77 -28.01
N ARG A 125 32.84 40.48 -27.20
CA ARG A 125 32.84 39.30 -26.32
C ARG A 125 31.70 39.34 -25.30
N GLU A 126 31.41 40.49 -24.70
CA GLU A 126 30.28 40.67 -23.78
C GLU A 126 28.94 40.39 -24.47
N CYS A 127 28.74 40.90 -25.69
CA CYS A 127 27.53 40.65 -26.47
C CYS A 127 27.41 39.17 -26.87
N GLU A 128 28.49 38.51 -27.26
CA GLU A 128 28.52 37.08 -27.60
C GLU A 128 28.16 36.21 -26.39
N GLN A 129 28.68 36.53 -25.20
CA GLN A 129 28.34 35.83 -23.96
C GLN A 129 26.87 36.01 -23.59
N LEU A 130 26.34 37.24 -23.66
CA LEU A 130 24.92 37.52 -23.41
C LEU A 130 24.01 36.82 -24.44
N ALA A 131 24.37 36.85 -25.72
CA ALA A 131 23.63 36.19 -26.78
C ALA A 131 23.60 34.67 -26.60
N GLY A 132 24.75 34.06 -26.28
CA GLY A 132 24.86 32.63 -25.98
C GLY A 132 23.99 32.22 -24.80
N ALA A 133 24.00 33.00 -23.71
CA ALA A 133 23.17 32.76 -22.53
C ALA A 133 21.66 32.81 -22.82
N LEU A 134 21.24 33.69 -23.73
CA LEU A 134 19.84 33.87 -24.11
C LEU A 134 19.37 32.87 -25.18
N GLY A 135 20.28 32.07 -25.75
CA GLY A 135 20.01 31.30 -26.96
C GLY A 135 19.60 32.20 -28.13
N TYR A 136 20.13 33.42 -28.17
CA TYR A 136 19.86 34.40 -29.22
C TYR A 136 20.52 33.98 -30.54
N ASP A 137 19.97 34.47 -31.65
CA ASP A 137 20.51 34.20 -32.99
C ASP A 137 21.92 34.79 -33.15
N LEU A 138 22.92 33.91 -33.14
CA LEU A 138 24.32 34.27 -33.28
C LEU A 138 24.63 34.80 -34.69
N GLU A 139 23.87 34.42 -35.72
CA GLU A 139 24.09 34.92 -37.08
C GLU A 139 23.73 36.41 -37.20
N ALA A 140 22.67 36.84 -36.53
CA ALA A 140 22.28 38.24 -36.44
C ALA A 140 23.32 39.10 -35.68
N LEU A 141 23.92 38.53 -34.63
CA LEU A 141 24.99 39.19 -33.89
C LEU A 141 26.27 39.29 -34.74
N GLU A 142 26.66 38.21 -35.42
CA GLU A 142 27.81 38.20 -36.34
C GLU A 142 27.66 39.23 -37.47
N ALA A 143 26.47 39.37 -38.03
CA ALA A 143 26.18 40.39 -39.04
C ALA A 143 26.43 41.81 -38.50
N THR A 144 26.00 42.06 -37.25
CA THR A 144 26.21 43.35 -36.59
C THR A 144 27.70 43.59 -36.31
N THR A 145 28.42 42.59 -35.83
CA THR A 145 29.87 42.66 -35.59
C THR A 145 30.66 42.89 -36.88
N LYS A 146 30.23 42.32 -38.01
CA LYS A 146 30.81 42.59 -39.34
C LYS A 146 30.58 44.04 -39.76
N GLN A 147 29.36 44.56 -39.57
CA GLN A 147 29.02 45.95 -39.88
C GLN A 147 29.80 46.95 -39.03
N VAL A 148 30.09 46.63 -37.77
CA VAL A 148 30.91 47.46 -36.86
C VAL A 148 32.31 47.72 -37.42
N ARG A 149 32.89 46.76 -38.16
CA ARG A 149 34.21 46.90 -38.80
C ARG A 149 34.23 47.90 -39.96
N GLU A 150 33.08 48.22 -40.53
CA GLU A 150 32.93 49.18 -41.63
C GLU A 150 32.76 50.63 -41.14
N PHE A 151 32.49 50.83 -39.84
CA PHE A 151 32.31 52.15 -39.25
C PHE A 151 33.61 52.75 -38.69
N ARG A 152 33.59 54.07 -38.44
CA ARG A 152 34.59 54.71 -37.57
C ARG A 152 34.53 54.07 -36.18
N LEU A 153 35.67 53.92 -35.51
CA LEU A 153 35.77 53.21 -34.22
C LEU A 153 34.76 53.70 -33.18
N SER A 154 34.57 55.02 -33.03
CA SER A 154 33.60 55.60 -32.09
C SER A 154 32.15 55.22 -32.42
N HIS A 155 31.76 55.22 -33.69
CA HIS A 155 30.43 54.81 -34.12
C HIS A 155 30.23 53.29 -34.03
N GLY A 156 31.28 52.52 -34.29
CA GLY A 156 31.29 51.07 -34.09
C GLY A 156 31.06 50.69 -32.63
N LEU A 157 31.73 51.38 -31.70
CA LEU A 157 31.52 51.20 -30.26
C LEU A 157 30.10 51.57 -29.83
N MET A 158 29.60 52.75 -30.25
CA MET A 158 28.23 53.17 -29.98
C MET A 158 27.19 52.14 -30.47
N ARG A 159 27.41 51.56 -31.65
CA ARG A 159 26.51 50.53 -32.20
C ARG A 159 26.52 49.25 -31.37
N LEU A 160 27.67 48.84 -30.83
CA LEU A 160 27.77 47.69 -29.94
C LEU A 160 27.11 47.95 -28.58
N GLU A 161 27.20 49.18 -28.05
CA GLU A 161 26.50 49.57 -26.82
C GLU A 161 24.97 49.51 -26.99
N GLU A 162 24.45 49.95 -28.14
CA GLU A 162 23.03 49.81 -28.48
C GLU A 162 22.59 48.34 -28.53
N GLU A 163 23.36 47.47 -29.19
CA GLU A 163 23.04 46.04 -29.26
C GLU A 163 23.17 45.35 -27.90
N GLN A 164 24.17 45.71 -27.08
CA GLN A 164 24.28 45.24 -25.71
C GLN A 164 23.04 45.61 -24.90
N GLY A 165 22.61 46.89 -24.96
CA GLY A 165 21.40 47.34 -24.28
C GLY A 165 20.15 46.58 -24.72
N ARG A 166 20.07 46.21 -26.01
CA ARG A 166 18.99 45.35 -26.53
C ARG A 166 19.06 43.92 -25.96
N LEU A 167 20.24 43.33 -25.87
CA LEU A 167 20.44 42.00 -25.28
C LEU A 167 20.15 42.00 -23.77
N GLU A 168 20.53 43.05 -23.04
CA GLU A 168 20.22 43.21 -21.63
C GLU A 168 18.72 43.36 -21.37
N ALA A 169 18.02 44.13 -22.21
CA ALA A 169 16.56 44.23 -22.15
C ALA A 169 15.90 42.86 -22.41
N LEU A 170 16.40 42.09 -23.38
CA LEU A 170 15.92 40.73 -23.64
C LEU A 170 16.22 39.79 -22.47
N LYS A 171 17.39 39.90 -21.83
CA LYS A 171 17.74 39.16 -20.62
C LYS A 171 16.74 39.44 -19.50
N ALA A 172 16.43 40.71 -19.24
CA ALA A 172 15.45 41.10 -18.23
C ALA A 172 14.06 40.51 -18.53
N GLU A 173 13.61 40.55 -19.79
CA GLU A 173 12.34 39.95 -20.21
C GLU A 173 12.31 38.42 -19.99
N ARG A 174 13.40 37.72 -20.33
CA ARG A 174 13.52 36.26 -20.14
C ARG A 174 13.52 35.90 -18.66
N VAL A 175 14.28 36.60 -17.84
CA VAL A 175 14.31 36.39 -16.39
C VAL A 175 12.92 36.64 -15.78
N ALA A 176 12.21 37.70 -16.20
CA ALA A 176 10.85 37.98 -15.75
C ALA A 176 9.85 36.87 -16.09
N LYS A 177 10.09 36.10 -17.17
CA LYS A 177 9.30 34.90 -17.52
C LYS A 177 9.72 33.68 -16.70
N LEU A 178 11.02 33.43 -16.53
CA LEU A 178 11.54 32.22 -15.89
C LEU A 178 11.37 32.23 -14.37
N GLU A 179 11.57 33.38 -13.73
CA GLU A 179 11.66 33.50 -12.28
C GLU A 179 10.35 33.13 -11.55
N PRO A 180 9.16 33.56 -12.00
CA PRO A 180 7.90 33.13 -11.38
C PRO A 180 7.69 31.61 -11.43
N ARG A 181 8.13 30.95 -12.51
CA ARG A 181 8.03 29.49 -12.67
C ARG A 181 8.97 28.78 -11.71
N ARG A 182 10.21 29.28 -11.58
CA ARG A 182 11.18 28.77 -10.61
C ARG A 182 10.63 28.87 -9.18
N LEU A 183 10.12 30.05 -8.80
CA LEU A 183 9.53 30.26 -7.47
C LEU A 183 8.37 29.30 -7.21
N ALA A 184 7.45 29.15 -8.17
CA ALA A 184 6.35 28.20 -8.06
C ALA A 184 6.83 26.75 -7.92
N ILE A 185 7.87 26.34 -8.65
CA ILE A 185 8.47 25.01 -8.52
C ILE A 185 9.06 24.80 -7.12
N VAL A 186 9.81 25.78 -6.59
CA VAL A 186 10.42 25.68 -5.26
C VAL A 186 9.37 25.60 -4.17
N GLU A 187 8.33 26.44 -4.25
CA GLU A 187 7.22 26.45 -3.29
C GLU A 187 6.42 25.14 -3.34
N LEU A 188 6.07 24.66 -4.53
CA LEU A 188 5.39 23.37 -4.71
C LEU A 188 6.24 22.20 -4.22
N ALA A 189 7.52 22.17 -4.55
CA ALA A 189 8.43 21.11 -4.11
C ALA A 189 8.57 21.09 -2.58
N ALA A 190 8.65 22.26 -1.94
CA ALA A 190 8.71 22.35 -0.48
C ALA A 190 7.42 21.84 0.18
N ARG A 191 6.25 22.27 -0.30
CA ARG A 191 4.95 21.82 0.21
C ARG A 191 4.72 20.31 0.00
N LEU A 192 5.24 19.76 -1.09
CA LEU A 192 5.18 18.32 -1.37
C LEU A 192 6.31 17.53 -0.69
N GLU A 193 7.24 18.18 0.02
CA GLU A 193 8.49 17.54 0.51
C GLU A 193 9.23 16.76 -0.61
N HIS A 194 9.12 17.25 -1.85
CA HIS A 194 9.71 16.61 -3.02
C HIS A 194 11.14 17.10 -3.22
N ARG A 195 12.07 16.17 -3.40
CA ARG A 195 13.48 16.49 -3.64
C ARG A 195 13.62 17.20 -4.99
N LEU A 196 14.11 18.44 -4.97
CA LEU A 196 14.36 19.24 -6.15
C LEU A 196 15.84 19.20 -6.55
N ASP A 197 16.10 19.04 -7.85
CA ASP A 197 17.45 19.19 -8.42
C ASP A 197 17.87 20.67 -8.36
N HIS A 198 19.14 20.94 -8.01
CA HIS A 198 19.71 22.29 -7.91
C HIS A 198 19.44 23.12 -9.17
N LYS A 199 19.43 22.48 -10.34
CA LYS A 199 19.15 23.18 -11.60
C LYS A 199 17.75 23.78 -11.65
N PHE A 200 16.78 23.40 -10.81
CA PHE A 200 15.46 24.02 -10.77
C PHE A 200 15.29 24.98 -9.58
N SER A 201 16.24 24.98 -8.64
CA SER A 201 16.21 25.84 -7.45
C SER A 201 16.74 27.24 -7.72
N VAL A 202 17.66 27.39 -8.68
CA VAL A 202 18.34 28.66 -9.00
C VAL A 202 18.27 28.93 -10.51
N LEU A 203 18.05 30.20 -10.90
CA LEU A 203 18.31 30.65 -12.27
C LEU A 203 19.79 31.01 -12.38
N GLY A 204 20.53 30.29 -13.22
CA GLY A 204 21.89 30.69 -13.60
C GLY A 204 21.89 31.80 -14.66
N ASP A 205 23.05 32.35 -14.97
CA ASP A 205 23.21 33.42 -15.96
C ASP A 205 23.40 32.92 -17.40
N THR A 206 23.58 31.61 -17.61
CA THR A 206 24.02 31.04 -18.89
C THR A 206 22.95 30.25 -19.65
N ASP A 207 21.78 29.99 -19.04
CA ASP A 207 20.71 29.20 -19.65
C ASP A 207 19.36 29.91 -19.44
N LEU A 208 19.11 30.93 -20.27
CA LEU A 208 17.92 31.79 -20.22
C LEU A 208 17.04 31.65 -21.48
N GLY A 209 17.34 30.65 -22.33
CA GLY A 209 16.64 30.41 -23.58
C GLY A 209 15.28 29.71 -23.44
N ASP A 210 14.62 29.47 -24.57
CA ASP A 210 13.31 28.79 -24.63
C ASP A 210 13.35 27.32 -24.22
N SER A 211 14.51 26.66 -24.34
CA SER A 211 14.75 25.33 -23.80
C SER A 211 14.54 25.30 -22.29
N ARG A 212 15.12 26.29 -21.58
CA ARG A 212 15.01 26.43 -20.14
C ARG A 212 13.58 26.67 -19.68
N LEU A 213 12.86 27.53 -20.38
CA LEU A 213 11.45 27.81 -20.11
C LEU A 213 10.61 26.54 -20.19
N ARG A 214 10.77 25.77 -21.27
CA ARG A 214 10.09 24.48 -21.46
C ARG A 214 10.46 23.48 -20.37
N ALA A 215 11.71 23.43 -19.94
CA ALA A 215 12.15 22.56 -18.85
C ALA A 215 11.51 22.93 -17.50
N LEU A 216 11.39 24.22 -17.18
CA LEU A 216 10.68 24.68 -15.98
C LEU A 216 9.18 24.38 -16.06
N ASP A 217 8.53 24.66 -17.18
CA ASP A 217 7.10 24.37 -17.37
C ASP A 217 6.83 22.85 -17.27
N ALA A 218 7.69 22.02 -17.84
CA ALA A 218 7.59 20.56 -17.71
C ALA A 218 7.71 20.11 -16.24
N LYS A 219 8.69 20.63 -15.49
CA LYS A 219 8.87 20.29 -14.08
C LYS A 219 7.71 20.79 -13.20
N LEU A 220 7.19 21.98 -13.49
CA LEU A 220 6.01 22.53 -12.81
C LEU A 220 4.79 21.62 -13.02
N ASN A 221 4.56 21.15 -14.25
CA ASN A 221 3.46 20.24 -14.56
C ASN A 221 3.64 18.87 -13.91
N GLU A 222 4.87 18.35 -13.85
CA GLU A 222 5.19 17.12 -13.11
C GLU A 222 4.81 17.26 -11.62
N LEU A 223 5.24 18.33 -10.96
CA LEU A 223 4.93 18.57 -9.55
C LEU A 223 3.42 18.76 -9.30
N ARG A 224 2.71 19.47 -10.19
CA ARG A 224 1.24 19.59 -10.13
C ARG A 224 0.54 18.24 -10.30
N GLY A 225 1.09 17.36 -11.14
CA GLY A 225 0.60 15.99 -11.28
C GLY A 225 0.76 15.18 -9.99
N ILE A 226 1.93 15.29 -9.33
CA ILE A 226 2.20 14.67 -8.03
C ILE A 226 1.23 15.21 -6.96
N GLU A 227 1.05 16.53 -6.91
CA GLU A 227 0.10 17.17 -6.00
C GLU A 227 -1.33 16.66 -6.19
N ALA A 228 -1.82 16.61 -7.42
CA ALA A 228 -3.16 16.15 -7.73
C ALA A 228 -3.36 14.68 -7.31
N LEU A 229 -2.37 13.82 -7.59
CA LEU A 229 -2.39 12.41 -7.21
C LEU A 229 -2.40 12.24 -5.68
N ARG A 230 -1.52 12.94 -4.97
CA ARG A 230 -1.47 12.86 -3.49
C ARG A 230 -2.71 13.43 -2.83
N THR A 231 -3.24 14.54 -3.33
CA THR A 231 -4.52 15.08 -2.85
C THR A 231 -5.62 14.03 -2.93
N ALA A 232 -5.71 13.31 -4.07
CA ALA A 232 -6.69 12.24 -4.24
C ALA A 232 -6.44 11.05 -3.31
N GLU A 233 -5.19 10.64 -3.12
CA GLU A 233 -4.83 9.54 -2.20
C GLU A 233 -5.15 9.89 -0.74
N VAL A 234 -4.73 11.05 -0.25
CA VAL A 234 -5.01 11.52 1.12
C VAL A 234 -6.52 11.58 1.35
N ALA A 235 -7.28 12.19 0.43
CA ALA A 235 -8.73 12.26 0.51
C ALA A 235 -9.40 10.87 0.53
N ALA A 236 -8.86 9.90 -0.22
CA ALA A 236 -9.34 8.52 -0.21
C ALA A 236 -9.06 7.83 1.13
N TYR A 237 -7.86 7.99 1.69
CA TYR A 237 -7.50 7.43 2.99
C TYR A 237 -8.30 8.05 4.13
N ASP A 238 -8.52 9.37 4.11
CA ASP A 238 -9.32 10.04 5.13
C ASP A 238 -10.80 9.65 5.03
N THR A 239 -11.35 9.49 3.82
CA THR A 239 -12.71 8.98 3.63
C THR A 239 -12.86 7.55 4.18
N GLN A 240 -11.88 6.68 3.91
CA GLN A 240 -11.89 5.32 4.45
C GLN A 240 -11.73 5.29 5.98
N SER A 241 -10.86 6.13 6.52
CA SER A 241 -10.63 6.24 7.97
C SER A 241 -11.90 6.71 8.68
N ARG A 242 -12.56 7.75 8.17
CA ARG A 242 -13.84 8.24 8.69
C ARG A 242 -14.94 7.18 8.67
N ALA A 243 -15.02 6.41 7.59
CA ALA A 243 -15.99 5.31 7.51
C ALA A 243 -15.73 4.24 8.58
N LEU A 244 -14.47 3.87 8.81
CA LEU A 244 -14.10 2.90 9.86
C LEU A 244 -14.34 3.45 11.27
N VAL A 245 -14.00 4.72 11.53
CA VAL A 245 -14.25 5.35 12.84
C VAL A 245 -15.74 5.34 13.17
N ARG A 246 -16.61 5.68 12.21
CA ARG A 246 -18.08 5.60 12.40
C ARG A 246 -18.59 4.18 12.63
N GLU A 247 -17.90 3.18 12.08
CA GLU A 247 -18.20 1.76 12.32
C GLU A 247 -17.79 1.32 13.73
N LEU A 248 -16.68 1.86 14.24
CA LEU A 248 -16.07 1.49 15.52
C LEU A 248 -16.67 2.24 16.72
N GLU A 249 -16.97 3.52 16.59
CA GLU A 249 -17.40 4.38 17.69
C GLU A 249 -18.92 4.40 17.86
N ASP A 250 -19.36 4.48 19.11
CA ASP A 250 -20.78 4.55 19.48
C ASP A 250 -21.34 5.97 19.26
N ASP A 251 -20.56 7.00 19.62
CA ASP A 251 -20.99 8.40 19.64
C ASP A 251 -20.38 9.22 18.49
N GLU A 252 -21.17 10.13 17.91
CA GLU A 252 -20.72 11.00 16.80
C GLU A 252 -19.66 12.01 17.23
N GLU A 253 -19.62 12.38 18.53
CA GLU A 253 -18.64 13.32 19.09
C GLU A 253 -17.23 12.71 19.15
N ASP A 254 -17.11 11.44 19.55
CA ASP A 254 -15.84 10.71 19.58
C ASP A 254 -15.31 10.45 18.15
N ALA A 255 -16.23 10.17 17.22
CA ALA A 255 -15.90 10.08 15.81
C ALA A 255 -15.40 11.42 15.24
N ALA A 256 -16.00 12.53 15.64
CA ALA A 256 -15.60 13.88 15.21
C ALA A 256 -14.29 14.36 15.84
N ALA A 257 -14.01 13.98 17.09
CA ALA A 257 -12.74 14.27 17.76
C ALA A 257 -11.55 13.61 17.03
N PHE A 258 -11.75 12.40 16.50
CA PHE A 258 -10.76 11.73 15.66
C PHE A 258 -10.55 12.42 14.30
N GLU A 259 -11.57 13.10 13.76
CA GLU A 259 -11.48 13.88 12.52
C GLU A 259 -10.69 15.20 12.67
N ALA A 260 -10.60 15.76 13.88
CA ALA A 260 -9.96 17.06 14.12
C ALA A 260 -8.42 17.06 13.99
N ASP A 261 -7.79 15.88 13.98
CA ASP A 261 -6.34 15.71 13.88
C ASP A 261 -5.82 15.74 12.42
N ALA A 262 -6.72 15.79 11.43
CA ALA A 262 -6.35 15.92 10.01
C ALA A 262 -6.13 17.40 9.64
N THR A 263 -4.91 17.76 9.23
CA THR A 263 -4.59 19.09 8.68
C THR A 263 -5.15 19.20 7.25
N PRO A 264 -6.22 19.99 7.02
CA PRO A 264 -6.86 20.04 5.71
C PRO A 264 -5.92 20.66 4.67
N GLY A 265 -5.74 19.98 3.54
CA GLY A 265 -4.95 20.48 2.40
C GLY A 265 -3.45 20.24 2.48
N ASP A 266 -2.96 19.56 3.52
CA ASP A 266 -1.57 19.08 3.56
C ASP A 266 -1.42 17.84 2.66
N VAL A 267 -0.46 17.92 1.73
CA VAL A 267 -0.17 16.92 0.69
C VAL A 267 1.31 16.53 0.68
N SER A 268 2.00 16.88 1.78
CA SER A 268 3.37 16.45 2.06
C SER A 268 3.49 14.92 2.07
N LEU A 269 4.72 14.41 1.97
CA LEU A 269 4.95 12.97 2.10
C LEU A 269 4.57 12.49 3.50
N SER A 270 4.92 13.28 4.51
CA SER A 270 4.54 13.03 5.91
C SER A 270 3.02 12.92 6.10
N ALA A 271 2.23 13.82 5.53
CA ALA A 271 0.77 13.76 5.62
C ALA A 271 0.18 12.50 4.97
N LEU A 272 0.70 12.11 3.81
CA LEU A 272 0.28 10.88 3.12
C LEU A 272 0.60 9.63 3.95
N ASP A 273 1.82 9.54 4.49
CA ASP A 273 2.23 8.42 5.32
C ASP A 273 1.46 8.37 6.64
N GLY A 274 1.17 9.53 7.24
CA GLY A 274 0.30 9.67 8.40
C GLY A 274 -1.11 9.15 8.11
N ALA A 275 -1.73 9.57 7.00
CA ALA A 275 -3.06 9.09 6.61
C ALA A 275 -3.10 7.56 6.39
N LYS A 276 -2.06 7.00 5.75
CA LYS A 276 -1.90 5.54 5.58
C LYS A 276 -1.77 4.81 6.92
N ALA A 277 -0.93 5.32 7.81
CA ALA A 277 -0.68 4.73 9.13
C ALA A 277 -1.93 4.75 10.00
N ARG A 278 -2.67 5.88 10.01
CA ARG A 278 -3.97 5.97 10.70
C ARG A 278 -4.96 4.93 10.21
N LEU A 279 -5.09 4.78 8.90
CA LEU A 279 -5.99 3.79 8.31
C LEU A 279 -5.58 2.35 8.64
N ALA A 280 -4.28 2.05 8.64
CA ALA A 280 -3.77 0.75 9.05
C ALA A 280 -4.10 0.46 10.52
N ALA A 281 -3.85 1.40 11.43
CA ALA A 281 -4.18 1.26 12.85
C ALA A 281 -5.68 1.00 13.09
N LEU A 282 -6.56 1.69 12.36
CA LEU A 282 -8.01 1.46 12.45
C LEU A 282 -8.42 0.07 11.94
N ARG A 283 -7.76 -0.44 10.90
CA ARG A 283 -8.00 -1.80 10.40
C ARG A 283 -7.54 -2.86 11.40
N ASP A 284 -6.38 -2.66 12.01
CA ASP A 284 -5.85 -3.55 13.03
C ASP A 284 -6.75 -3.57 14.27
N GLU A 285 -7.22 -2.40 14.71
CA GLU A 285 -8.19 -2.30 15.81
C GLU A 285 -9.50 -3.01 15.48
N LYS A 286 -10.03 -2.84 14.26
CA LYS A 286 -11.22 -3.58 13.81
C LYS A 286 -11.01 -5.09 13.86
N ALA A 287 -9.86 -5.57 13.38
CA ALA A 287 -9.53 -7.00 13.43
C ALA A 287 -9.41 -7.51 14.87
N ALA A 288 -8.76 -6.74 15.75
CA ALA A 288 -8.64 -7.07 17.17
C ALA A 288 -10.01 -7.13 17.86
N ARG A 289 -10.90 -6.17 17.60
CA ARG A 289 -12.27 -6.16 18.12
C ARG A 289 -13.07 -7.38 17.63
N LEU A 290 -12.98 -7.73 16.35
CA LEU A 290 -13.63 -8.92 15.81
C LEU A 290 -13.12 -10.21 16.48
N CYS A 291 -11.81 -10.34 16.67
CA CYS A 291 -11.24 -11.48 17.38
C CYS A 291 -11.76 -11.57 18.82
N ARG A 292 -11.78 -10.45 19.56
CA ARG A 292 -12.29 -10.40 20.94
C ARG A 292 -13.77 -10.74 21.02
N LEU A 293 -14.59 -10.27 20.08
CA LEU A 293 -16.02 -10.64 20.00
C LEU A 293 -16.23 -12.12 19.69
N SER A 294 -15.39 -12.71 18.83
CA SER A 294 -15.43 -14.16 18.58
C SER A 294 -15.17 -14.92 19.87
N THR A 295 -14.08 -14.61 20.58
CA THR A 295 -13.75 -15.26 21.86
C THR A 295 -14.85 -15.09 22.89
N LEU A 296 -15.45 -13.89 23.00
CA LEU A 296 -16.57 -13.64 23.90
C LEU A 296 -17.81 -14.46 23.51
N GLY A 297 -18.10 -14.55 22.22
CA GLY A 297 -19.18 -15.37 21.67
C GLY A 297 -18.99 -16.87 21.94
N ASP A 298 -17.77 -17.37 21.82
CA ASP A 298 -17.42 -18.77 22.11
C ASP A 298 -17.60 -19.08 23.60
N GLN A 299 -17.15 -18.19 24.49
CA GLN A 299 -17.35 -18.32 25.94
C GLN A 299 -18.83 -18.33 26.33
N ILE A 300 -19.63 -17.42 25.75
CA ILE A 300 -21.08 -17.38 25.98
C ILE A 300 -21.76 -18.64 25.45
N SER A 301 -21.38 -19.11 24.26
CA SER A 301 -21.98 -20.30 23.65
C SER A 301 -21.70 -21.56 24.46
N LEU A 302 -20.47 -21.71 24.98
CA LEU A 302 -20.12 -22.81 25.88
C LEU A 302 -20.96 -22.81 27.16
N LEU A 303 -21.19 -21.64 27.76
CA LEU A 303 -22.03 -21.52 28.94
C LEU A 303 -23.51 -21.79 28.64
N TRP A 304 -24.01 -21.37 27.48
CA TRP A 304 -25.36 -21.70 27.05
C TRP A 304 -25.59 -23.20 26.91
N GLU A 305 -24.62 -23.93 26.35
CA GLU A 305 -24.66 -25.39 26.27
C GLU A 305 -24.62 -26.04 27.65
N ARG A 306 -23.74 -25.56 28.55
CA ARG A 306 -23.65 -26.09 29.92
C ARG A 306 -24.88 -25.84 30.78
N LEU A 307 -25.54 -24.69 30.61
CA LEU A 307 -26.71 -24.27 31.39
C LEU A 307 -28.05 -24.69 30.77
N ASP A 308 -28.02 -25.36 29.60
CA ASP A 308 -29.18 -25.72 28.79
C ASP A 308 -30.08 -24.50 28.46
N VAL A 309 -29.46 -23.37 28.11
CA VAL A 309 -30.20 -22.14 27.76
C VAL A 309 -30.96 -22.35 26.45
N ASP A 310 -32.26 -22.05 26.48
CA ASP A 310 -33.16 -22.30 25.37
C ASP A 310 -32.80 -21.51 24.09
N ALA A 311 -33.12 -22.09 22.94
CA ALA A 311 -32.80 -21.50 21.64
C ALA A 311 -33.51 -20.16 21.35
N GLU A 312 -34.59 -19.82 22.05
CA GLU A 312 -35.24 -18.52 21.90
C GLU A 312 -34.46 -17.42 22.62
N SER A 313 -34.02 -17.65 23.86
CA SER A 313 -33.15 -16.76 24.63
C SER A 313 -31.83 -16.51 23.90
N GLN A 314 -31.19 -17.56 23.38
CA GLN A 314 -29.97 -17.43 22.57
C GLN A 314 -30.20 -16.56 21.32
N ARG A 315 -31.34 -16.74 20.63
CA ARG A 315 -31.70 -15.94 19.44
C ARG A 315 -31.95 -14.49 19.79
N ARG A 316 -32.65 -14.20 20.89
CA ARG A 316 -32.92 -12.83 21.37
C ARG A 316 -31.61 -12.10 21.66
N PHE A 317 -30.67 -12.74 22.37
CA PHE A 317 -29.36 -12.14 22.65
C PHE A 317 -28.55 -11.89 21.36
N ARG A 318 -28.48 -12.87 20.46
CA ARG A 318 -27.81 -12.70 19.15
C ARG A 318 -28.42 -11.57 18.32
N ALA A 319 -29.74 -11.35 18.41
CA ALA A 319 -30.40 -10.23 17.74
C ALA A 319 -29.97 -8.88 18.32
N LEU A 320 -29.90 -8.75 19.65
CA LEU A 320 -29.41 -7.54 20.32
C LEU A 320 -27.97 -7.19 19.92
N CYS A 321 -27.09 -8.19 19.80
CA CYS A 321 -25.71 -7.97 19.37
C CYS A 321 -25.57 -7.60 17.88
N ARG A 322 -26.49 -8.02 17.01
CA ARG A 322 -26.44 -7.70 15.57
C ARG A 322 -26.67 -6.22 15.28
N GLU A 323 -27.41 -5.52 16.13
CA GLU A 323 -27.74 -4.11 15.91
C GLU A 323 -26.52 -3.18 16.07
N SER A 324 -25.49 -3.58 16.82
CA SER A 324 -24.27 -2.77 17.02
C SER A 324 -22.96 -3.41 16.57
N THR A 325 -23.01 -4.57 15.89
CA THR A 325 -21.90 -5.36 15.29
C THR A 325 -20.55 -5.32 16.02
N ILE A 326 -19.73 -4.26 15.87
CA ILE A 326 -18.35 -4.17 16.41
C ILE A 326 -18.13 -3.01 17.39
N LYS A 327 -19.19 -2.28 17.74
CA LYS A 327 -19.11 -1.12 18.63
C LYS A 327 -18.95 -1.53 20.10
N MET A 328 -18.51 -0.59 20.93
CA MET A 328 -18.31 -0.83 22.37
C MET A 328 -19.57 -1.28 23.09
N ARG A 329 -20.76 -0.83 22.67
CA ARG A 329 -22.04 -1.35 23.14
C ARG A 329 -22.15 -2.88 23.03
N THR A 330 -21.70 -3.49 21.92
CA THR A 330 -21.74 -4.96 21.76
C THR A 330 -20.88 -5.67 22.80
N PHE A 331 -19.70 -5.12 23.08
CA PHE A 331 -18.80 -5.66 24.12
C PHE A 331 -19.43 -5.59 25.50
N ARG A 332 -20.02 -4.44 25.86
CA ARG A 332 -20.70 -4.27 27.16
C ARG A 332 -21.86 -5.27 27.31
N LEU A 333 -22.64 -5.49 26.25
CA LEU A 333 -23.72 -6.49 26.24
C LEU A 333 -23.18 -7.92 26.42
N GLY A 334 -22.12 -8.27 25.69
CA GLY A 334 -21.47 -9.57 25.81
C GLY A 334 -20.84 -9.82 27.18
N GLU A 335 -20.14 -8.84 27.73
CA GLU A 335 -19.53 -8.94 29.06
C GLU A 335 -20.59 -9.04 30.16
N ALA A 336 -21.70 -8.31 30.04
CA ALA A 336 -22.82 -8.41 30.97
C ALA A 336 -23.51 -9.79 30.91
N GLU A 337 -23.76 -10.33 29.71
CA GLU A 337 -24.35 -11.67 29.57
C GLU A 337 -23.38 -12.76 30.05
N LEU A 338 -22.09 -12.64 29.73
CA LEU A 338 -21.07 -13.57 30.25
C LEU A 338 -21.01 -13.55 31.78
N ALA A 339 -21.04 -12.37 32.41
CA ALA A 339 -21.05 -12.25 33.86
C ALA A 339 -22.31 -12.85 34.49
N LYS A 340 -23.48 -12.61 33.88
CA LYS A 340 -24.75 -13.20 34.28
C LYS A 340 -24.72 -14.73 34.19
N LEU A 341 -24.24 -15.29 33.08
CA LEU A 341 -24.15 -16.74 32.88
C LEU A 341 -23.14 -17.38 33.85
N LYS A 342 -22.04 -16.71 34.17
CA LYS A 342 -21.09 -17.20 35.19
C LYS A 342 -21.70 -17.21 36.59
N ALA A 343 -22.47 -16.17 36.94
CA ALA A 343 -23.19 -16.13 38.22
C ALA A 343 -24.24 -17.25 38.28
N GLU A 344 -25.02 -17.43 37.21
CA GLU A 344 -26.01 -18.51 37.11
C GLU A 344 -25.36 -19.89 37.17
N LEU A 345 -24.22 -20.09 36.50
CA LEU A 345 -23.44 -21.32 36.61
C LEU A 345 -23.06 -21.59 38.06
N LYS A 346 -22.50 -20.59 38.76
CA LYS A 346 -22.11 -20.71 40.16
C LYS A 346 -23.28 -21.10 41.06
N ASP A 347 -24.45 -20.50 40.86
CA ASP A 347 -25.64 -20.77 41.64
C ASP A 347 -26.22 -22.17 41.35
N ARG A 348 -26.09 -22.65 40.10
CA ARG A 348 -26.64 -23.93 39.63
C ARG A 348 -25.63 -25.10 39.61
N VAL A 349 -24.37 -24.90 40.04
CA VAL A 349 -23.34 -25.97 40.00
C VAL A 349 -23.84 -27.25 40.69
N GLY A 350 -24.49 -27.12 41.85
CA GLY A 350 -25.01 -28.27 42.59
C GLY A 350 -26.00 -29.11 41.77
N ASP A 351 -26.97 -28.44 41.14
CA ASP A 351 -27.98 -29.09 40.31
C ASP A 351 -27.36 -29.74 39.07
N LEU A 352 -26.40 -29.07 38.43
CA LEU A 352 -25.70 -29.59 37.27
C LEU A 352 -24.87 -30.83 37.62
N VAL A 353 -24.12 -30.79 38.72
CA VAL A 353 -23.36 -31.96 39.21
C VAL A 353 -24.31 -33.12 39.53
N ALA A 354 -25.43 -32.85 40.20
CA ALA A 354 -26.44 -33.87 40.49
C ALA A 354 -26.99 -34.52 39.21
N ALA A 355 -27.32 -33.72 38.18
CA ALA A 355 -27.77 -34.22 36.89
C ALA A 355 -26.68 -35.07 36.17
N ARG A 356 -25.41 -34.65 36.21
CA ARG A 356 -24.29 -35.45 35.67
C ARG A 356 -24.13 -36.76 36.45
N ARG A 357 -24.17 -36.73 37.79
CA ARG A 357 -24.11 -37.94 38.64
C ARG A 357 -25.24 -38.91 38.34
N GLN A 358 -26.45 -38.41 38.12
CA GLN A 358 -27.58 -39.24 37.68
C GLN A 358 -27.29 -39.91 36.34
N ARG A 359 -26.84 -39.15 35.34
CA ARG A 359 -26.50 -39.71 34.01
C ARG A 359 -25.35 -40.73 34.08
N MET A 360 -24.34 -40.47 34.90
CA MET A 360 -23.25 -41.42 35.15
C MET A 360 -23.78 -42.72 35.77
N THR A 361 -24.73 -42.63 36.69
CA THR A 361 -25.39 -43.79 37.30
C THR A 361 -26.13 -44.63 36.26
N GLU A 362 -26.91 -43.98 35.38
CA GLU A 362 -27.59 -44.65 34.27
C GLU A 362 -26.59 -45.37 33.35
N LEU A 363 -25.49 -44.71 32.96
CA LEU A 363 -24.45 -45.32 32.12
C LEU A 363 -23.73 -46.47 32.81
N TRP A 364 -23.45 -46.34 34.11
CA TRP A 364 -22.88 -47.44 34.90
C TRP A 364 -23.83 -48.63 34.98
N ASP A 365 -25.13 -48.40 35.09
CA ASP A 365 -26.15 -49.46 35.09
C ASP A 365 -26.28 -50.11 33.71
N GLU A 366 -26.32 -49.32 32.63
CA GLU A 366 -26.31 -49.81 31.23
C GLU A 366 -25.10 -50.73 30.96
N MET A 367 -23.92 -50.34 31.45
CA MET A 367 -22.68 -51.09 31.28
C MET A 367 -22.44 -52.17 32.35
N ASN A 368 -23.33 -52.32 33.34
CA ASN A 368 -23.18 -53.24 34.48
C ASN A 368 -21.87 -53.05 35.28
N VAL A 369 -21.40 -51.80 35.42
CA VAL A 369 -20.17 -51.48 36.16
C VAL A 369 -20.35 -51.80 37.65
N ALA A 370 -19.39 -52.51 38.24
CA ALA A 370 -19.42 -52.94 39.64
C ALA A 370 -19.26 -51.76 40.62
N ALA A 371 -19.82 -51.89 41.83
CA ALA A 371 -19.78 -50.84 42.85
C ALA A 371 -18.34 -50.39 43.19
N ASP A 372 -17.41 -51.34 43.31
CA ASP A 372 -15.99 -51.07 43.60
C ASP A 372 -15.29 -50.25 42.51
N GLU A 373 -15.77 -50.35 41.27
CA GLU A 373 -15.24 -49.57 40.15
C GLU A 373 -15.86 -48.17 40.15
N ARG A 374 -17.18 -48.05 40.43
CA ARG A 374 -17.86 -46.76 40.59
C ARG A 374 -17.24 -45.92 41.71
N SER A 375 -16.87 -46.55 42.83
CA SER A 375 -16.26 -45.88 43.98
C SER A 375 -14.86 -45.30 43.72
N ARG A 376 -14.21 -45.66 42.60
CA ARG A 376 -12.90 -45.11 42.23
C ARG A 376 -12.98 -43.65 41.80
N PHE A 377 -14.15 -43.20 41.32
CA PHE A 377 -14.38 -41.80 41.03
C PHE A 377 -14.84 -41.08 42.30
N ALA A 378 -13.88 -40.78 43.19
CA ALA A 378 -14.12 -40.14 44.47
C ALA A 378 -14.94 -38.82 44.40
N PRO A 379 -14.77 -37.94 43.38
CA PRO A 379 -15.58 -36.71 43.25
C PRO A 379 -17.09 -36.95 43.17
N PHE A 380 -17.54 -38.14 42.78
CA PHE A 380 -18.97 -38.51 42.78
C PHE A 380 -19.60 -38.48 44.17
N PHE A 381 -18.82 -38.72 45.23
CA PHE A 381 -19.31 -38.86 46.60
C PHE A 381 -18.97 -37.65 47.48
N ALA A 382 -18.30 -36.64 46.93
CA ALA A 382 -17.91 -35.44 47.66
C ALA A 382 -19.00 -34.36 47.53
N ASP A 383 -19.60 -33.94 48.64
CA ASP A 383 -20.65 -32.89 48.65
C ASP A 383 -20.15 -31.56 49.24
N ASP A 384 -19.02 -31.56 49.96
CA ASP A 384 -18.55 -30.41 50.73
C ASP A 384 -17.91 -29.29 49.88
N SER A 385 -17.71 -29.50 48.58
CA SER A 385 -17.05 -28.51 47.69
C SER A 385 -17.49 -28.63 46.22
N LEU A 386 -18.78 -28.41 45.95
CA LEU A 386 -19.28 -28.32 44.57
C LEU A 386 -18.96 -26.94 43.98
N ASP A 387 -17.89 -26.88 43.18
CA ASP A 387 -17.47 -25.71 42.43
C ASP A 387 -17.41 -26.01 40.91
N GLU A 388 -17.01 -25.03 40.10
CA GLU A 388 -16.89 -25.20 38.65
C GLU A 388 -15.88 -26.29 38.26
N ASN A 389 -14.83 -26.51 39.08
CA ASN A 389 -13.84 -27.56 38.83
C ASN A 389 -14.47 -28.94 39.07
N ALA A 390 -15.23 -29.11 40.16
CA ALA A 390 -15.97 -30.33 40.43
C ALA A 390 -16.93 -30.66 39.28
N LEU A 391 -17.66 -29.67 38.74
CA LEU A 391 -18.51 -29.87 37.57
C LEU A 391 -17.70 -30.34 36.34
N ALA A 392 -16.56 -29.71 36.05
CA ALA A 392 -15.69 -30.09 34.94
C ALA A 392 -15.17 -31.54 35.07
N GLU A 393 -14.78 -31.97 36.28
CA GLU A 393 -14.37 -33.36 36.54
C GLU A 393 -15.49 -34.37 36.26
N HIS A 394 -16.73 -34.02 36.61
CA HIS A 394 -17.90 -34.87 36.33
C HIS A 394 -18.21 -34.91 34.84
N GLU A 395 -18.08 -33.80 34.12
CA GLU A 395 -18.27 -33.75 32.66
C GLU A 395 -17.20 -34.58 31.91
N ASP A 396 -15.93 -34.46 32.31
CA ASP A 396 -14.84 -35.26 31.75
C ASP A 396 -15.04 -36.76 31.99
N MET A 397 -15.45 -37.13 33.21
CA MET A 397 -15.74 -38.53 33.53
C MET A 397 -16.97 -39.04 32.77
N LEU A 398 -18.01 -38.21 32.64
CA LEU A 398 -19.19 -38.55 31.87
C LEU A 398 -18.84 -38.80 30.40
N ALA A 399 -18.05 -37.92 29.77
CA ALA A 399 -17.58 -38.11 28.39
C ALA A 399 -16.79 -39.41 28.21
N LYS A 400 -15.93 -39.77 29.18
CA LYS A 400 -15.22 -41.07 29.19
C LYS A 400 -16.19 -42.25 29.29
N LEU A 401 -17.22 -42.16 30.13
CA LEU A 401 -18.23 -43.20 30.27
C LEU A 401 -19.08 -43.35 29.01
N GLU A 402 -19.44 -42.25 28.35
CA GLU A 402 -20.18 -42.27 27.09
C GLU A 402 -19.35 -42.91 25.98
N ALA A 403 -18.09 -42.53 25.83
CA ALA A 403 -17.16 -43.14 24.87
C ALA A 403 -16.97 -44.64 25.15
N ARG A 404 -16.82 -45.03 26.42
CA ARG A 404 -16.72 -46.44 26.81
C ARG A 404 -18.00 -47.20 26.51
N ARG A 405 -19.16 -46.61 26.77
CA ARG A 405 -20.48 -47.20 26.49
C ARG A 405 -20.69 -47.42 25.00
N GLU A 406 -20.35 -46.43 24.17
CA GLU A 406 -20.35 -46.54 22.70
C GLU A 406 -19.46 -47.70 22.23
N ALA A 407 -18.23 -47.79 22.76
CA ALA A 407 -17.31 -48.88 22.43
C ALA A 407 -17.81 -50.26 22.88
N LEU A 408 -18.50 -50.33 24.02
CA LEU A 408 -19.05 -51.57 24.58
C LEU A 408 -20.36 -52.00 23.90
N GLN A 409 -21.07 -51.08 23.24
CA GLN A 409 -22.40 -51.31 22.66
C GLN A 409 -22.49 -52.55 21.74
N PRO A 410 -21.54 -52.83 20.83
CA PRO A 410 -21.61 -54.03 19.98
C PRO A 410 -21.53 -55.33 20.78
N LEU A 411 -20.79 -55.31 21.90
CA LEU A 411 -20.61 -56.45 22.79
C LEU A 411 -21.87 -56.70 23.62
N LEU A 412 -22.45 -55.64 24.20
CA LEU A 412 -23.72 -55.74 24.94
C LEU A 412 -24.86 -56.29 24.07
N ARG A 413 -24.99 -55.84 22.82
CA ARG A 413 -26.00 -56.37 21.89
C ARG A 413 -25.83 -57.87 21.63
N LEU A 414 -24.58 -58.37 21.59
CA LEU A 414 -24.31 -59.80 21.40
C LEU A 414 -24.58 -60.61 22.67
N VAL A 415 -24.30 -60.04 23.85
CA VAL A 415 -24.65 -60.63 25.14
C VAL A 415 -26.17 -60.77 25.24
N GLU A 416 -26.93 -59.69 25.02
CA GLU A 416 -28.40 -59.71 24.99
C GLU A 416 -28.92 -60.76 24.02
N ARG A 417 -28.37 -60.80 22.80
CA ARG A 417 -28.77 -61.79 21.81
C ARG A 417 -28.48 -63.23 22.25
N ARG A 418 -27.37 -63.46 22.94
CA ARG A 418 -27.03 -64.80 23.48
C ARG A 418 -28.00 -65.19 24.58
N GLU A 419 -28.30 -64.28 25.51
CA GLU A 419 -29.25 -64.52 26.60
C GLU A 419 -30.67 -64.79 26.08
N GLU A 420 -31.14 -64.03 25.09
CA GLU A 420 -32.42 -64.30 24.41
C GLU A 420 -32.48 -65.73 23.84
N LEU A 421 -31.41 -66.19 23.21
CA LEU A 421 -31.34 -67.54 22.64
C LEU A 421 -31.27 -68.62 23.73
N LEU A 422 -30.67 -68.33 24.89
CA LEU A 422 -30.70 -69.25 26.03
C LEU A 422 -32.11 -69.35 26.63
N ASP A 423 -32.82 -68.23 26.74
CA ASP A 423 -34.23 -68.22 27.17
C ASP A 423 -35.14 -68.94 26.15
N GLU A 424 -34.92 -68.75 24.84
CA GLU A 424 -35.63 -69.49 23.79
C GLU A 424 -35.35 -71.00 23.89
N ARG A 425 -34.12 -71.39 24.23
CA ARG A 425 -33.75 -72.80 24.44
C ARG A 425 -34.55 -73.40 25.59
N GLU A 426 -34.57 -72.76 26.75
CA GLU A 426 -35.30 -73.26 27.91
C GLU A 426 -36.80 -73.40 27.61
N LYS A 427 -37.38 -72.45 26.87
CA LYS A 427 -38.78 -72.51 26.42
C LYS A 427 -39.02 -73.71 25.50
N ILE A 428 -38.16 -73.96 24.51
CA ILE A 428 -38.28 -75.12 23.62
C ILE A 428 -38.16 -76.43 24.42
N GLU A 429 -37.24 -76.52 25.37
CA GLU A 429 -37.09 -77.74 26.18
C GLU A 429 -38.34 -78.05 27.00
N LYS A 430 -38.95 -77.02 27.62
CA LYS A 430 -40.22 -77.17 28.32
C LYS A 430 -41.34 -77.65 27.39
N LEU A 431 -41.39 -77.12 26.16
CA LEU A 431 -42.33 -77.58 25.13
C LEU A 431 -42.06 -79.03 24.72
N GLN A 432 -40.79 -79.40 24.53
CA GLN A 432 -40.40 -80.76 24.10
C GLN A 432 -40.59 -81.81 25.19
N ALA A 433 -40.53 -81.42 26.46
CA ALA A 433 -40.80 -82.27 27.61
C ALA A 433 -42.30 -82.58 27.81
N ASP A 434 -43.22 -81.79 27.24
CA ASP A 434 -44.67 -82.01 27.35
C ASP A 434 -45.12 -83.22 26.51
N PRO A 435 -45.58 -84.33 27.11
CA PRO A 435 -46.03 -85.52 26.39
C PRO A 435 -47.30 -85.26 25.55
N THR A 436 -48.05 -84.19 25.83
CA THR A 436 -49.25 -83.80 25.08
C THR A 436 -48.96 -82.90 23.87
N ARG A 437 -47.70 -82.45 23.69
CA ARG A 437 -47.26 -81.59 22.57
C ARG A 437 -47.66 -82.14 21.20
N LEU A 438 -47.48 -83.44 20.97
CA LEU A 438 -47.74 -84.08 19.68
C LEU A 438 -49.22 -84.42 19.45
N THR A 439 -50.00 -84.56 20.52
CA THR A 439 -51.42 -84.97 20.46
C THR A 439 -52.40 -83.79 20.45
N ARG A 440 -51.94 -82.59 20.85
CA ARG A 440 -52.73 -81.35 20.83
C ARG A 440 -53.21 -81.00 19.40
N ARG A 441 -54.51 -80.74 19.24
CA ARG A 441 -55.17 -80.37 17.96
C ARG A 441 -55.86 -79.00 18.10
N GLY A 442 -55.76 -78.16 17.07
CA GLY A 442 -56.41 -76.84 17.01
C GLY A 442 -55.49 -75.73 16.46
N PRO A 443 -55.99 -74.50 16.28
CA PRO A 443 -55.23 -73.37 15.72
C PRO A 443 -53.94 -73.04 16.48
N GLY A 444 -53.92 -73.21 17.81
CA GLY A 444 -52.74 -72.99 18.64
C GLY A 444 -51.61 -74.01 18.41
N ALA A 445 -51.93 -75.26 18.06
CA ALA A 445 -50.93 -76.32 17.85
C ALA A 445 -50.08 -76.08 16.60
N HIS A 446 -50.64 -75.46 15.55
CA HIS A 446 -49.87 -75.09 14.36
C HIS A 446 -48.91 -73.92 14.65
N ALA A 447 -49.38 -72.91 15.38
CA ALA A 447 -48.56 -71.78 15.79
C ALA A 447 -47.38 -72.21 16.69
N GLU A 448 -47.65 -73.12 17.63
CA GLU A 448 -46.65 -73.67 18.56
C GLU A 448 -45.56 -74.48 17.82
N ARG A 449 -45.94 -75.35 16.88
CA ARG A 449 -44.98 -76.10 16.03
C ARG A 449 -44.16 -75.18 15.12
N LYS A 450 -44.78 -74.13 14.57
CA LYS A 450 -44.09 -73.13 13.75
C LYS A 450 -43.08 -72.34 14.60
N TYR A 451 -43.50 -71.89 15.78
CA TYR A 451 -42.61 -71.21 16.73
C TYR A 451 -41.42 -72.09 17.11
N GLU A 452 -41.66 -73.36 17.44
CA GLU A 452 -40.60 -74.32 17.77
C GLU A 452 -39.60 -74.49 16.62
N MET A 453 -40.07 -74.72 15.39
CA MET A 453 -39.19 -74.85 14.21
C MET A 453 -38.34 -73.60 13.97
N GLU A 454 -38.95 -72.42 14.09
CA GLU A 454 -38.26 -71.14 13.90
C GLU A 454 -37.25 -70.86 15.02
N ALA A 455 -37.61 -71.16 16.27
CA ALA A 455 -36.74 -71.02 17.43
C ALA A 455 -35.57 -72.03 17.36
N GLU A 456 -35.80 -73.29 16.97
CA GLU A 456 -34.73 -74.26 16.71
C GLU A 456 -33.77 -73.79 15.61
N ARG A 457 -34.29 -73.14 14.56
CA ARG A 457 -33.46 -72.55 13.50
C ARG A 457 -32.58 -71.41 14.06
N ARG A 458 -33.11 -70.59 14.97
CA ARG A 458 -32.34 -69.53 15.65
C ARG A 458 -31.31 -70.10 16.62
N LEU A 459 -31.65 -71.15 17.39
CA LEU A 459 -30.72 -71.84 18.29
C LEU A 459 -29.50 -72.43 17.59
N LYS A 460 -29.60 -72.81 16.31
CA LYS A 460 -28.44 -73.23 15.51
C LYS A 460 -27.39 -72.12 15.33
N GLN A 461 -27.75 -70.85 15.55
CA GLN A 461 -26.83 -69.71 15.50
C GLN A 461 -26.10 -69.47 16.83
N LEU A 462 -26.59 -70.05 17.94
CA LEU A 462 -26.06 -69.82 19.27
C LEU A 462 -24.56 -70.16 19.43
N PRO A 463 -24.02 -71.25 18.85
CA PRO A 463 -22.58 -71.51 18.89
C PRO A 463 -21.76 -70.43 18.19
N LYS A 464 -22.21 -69.97 17.00
CA LYS A 464 -21.53 -68.92 16.23
C LYS A 464 -21.54 -67.57 16.97
N ILE A 465 -22.66 -67.25 17.61
CA ILE A 465 -22.78 -66.05 18.44
C ILE A 465 -21.87 -66.16 19.66
N THR A 466 -21.81 -67.33 20.30
CA THR A 466 -20.95 -67.57 21.47
C THR A 466 -19.47 -67.48 21.11
N GLU A 467 -19.02 -68.07 20.00
CA GLU A 467 -17.63 -67.94 19.52
C GLU A 467 -17.25 -66.49 19.23
N LYS A 468 -18.11 -65.77 18.50
CA LYS A 468 -17.91 -64.35 18.20
C LYS A 468 -17.86 -63.52 19.48
N LEU A 469 -18.72 -63.82 20.44
CA LEU A 469 -18.78 -63.13 21.72
C LEU A 469 -17.54 -63.40 22.58
N ILE A 470 -17.05 -64.64 22.65
CA ILE A 470 -15.79 -64.97 23.34
C ILE A 470 -14.62 -64.18 22.74
N ALA A 471 -14.52 -64.12 21.40
CA ALA A 471 -13.46 -63.39 20.74
C ALA A 471 -13.51 -61.88 21.09
N LEU A 472 -14.69 -61.27 20.97
CA LEU A 472 -14.87 -59.85 21.29
C LEU A 472 -14.65 -59.54 22.79
N ILE A 473 -15.06 -60.43 23.70
CA ILE A 473 -14.78 -60.25 25.12
C ILE A 473 -13.28 -60.31 25.39
N ARG A 474 -12.54 -61.25 24.79
CA ARG A 474 -11.07 -61.32 24.96
C ARG A 474 -10.37 -60.07 24.43
N ASP A 475 -10.81 -59.58 23.27
CA ASP A 475 -10.26 -58.35 22.68
C ASP A 475 -10.56 -57.13 23.55
N TRP A 476 -11.74 -57.08 24.18
CA TRP A 476 -12.11 -56.05 25.15
C TRP A 476 -11.27 -56.15 26.42
N GLU A 477 -11.16 -57.34 27.01
CA GLU A 477 -10.44 -57.58 28.26
C GLU A 477 -8.94 -57.28 28.15
N ALA A 478 -8.36 -57.49 26.96
CA ALA A 478 -6.98 -57.12 26.67
C ALA A 478 -6.75 -55.60 26.63
N LYS A 479 -7.78 -54.80 26.34
CA LYS A 479 -7.67 -53.33 26.17
C LYS A 479 -8.14 -52.55 27.39
N GLU A 480 -9.30 -52.89 27.92
CA GLU A 480 -10.05 -52.08 28.88
C GLU A 480 -10.21 -52.78 30.25
N GLY A 481 -9.76 -54.04 30.37
CA GLY A 481 -9.89 -54.83 31.60
C GLY A 481 -11.13 -55.75 31.64
N PRO A 482 -11.35 -56.45 32.76
CA PRO A 482 -12.28 -57.59 32.84
C PRO A 482 -13.72 -57.22 32.46
N PHE A 483 -14.35 -58.04 31.61
CA PHE A 483 -15.74 -57.84 31.21
C PHE A 483 -16.66 -58.58 32.19
N THR A 484 -17.45 -57.82 32.93
CA THR A 484 -18.44 -58.34 33.86
C THR A 484 -19.85 -58.06 33.37
N TRP A 485 -20.76 -58.99 33.67
CA TRP A 485 -22.18 -58.84 33.38
C TRP A 485 -22.96 -59.35 34.59
N ARG A 486 -23.85 -58.51 35.14
CA ARG A 486 -24.53 -58.73 36.43
C ARG A 486 -23.58 -59.14 37.56
N GLY A 487 -22.41 -58.52 37.62
CA GLY A 487 -21.43 -58.71 38.68
C GLY A 487 -20.59 -60.00 38.59
N SER A 488 -20.64 -60.74 37.49
CA SER A 488 -19.81 -61.94 37.27
C SER A 488 -19.13 -61.91 35.91
N SER A 489 -17.98 -62.60 35.77
CA SER A 489 -17.31 -62.72 34.48
C SER A 489 -18.21 -63.43 33.47
N TYR A 490 -18.48 -62.78 32.35
CA TYR A 490 -19.37 -63.37 31.35
C TYR A 490 -18.72 -64.57 30.64
N LEU A 491 -17.38 -64.59 30.50
CA LEU A 491 -16.67 -65.76 30.00
C LEU A 491 -16.87 -66.98 30.91
N VAL A 492 -16.79 -66.79 32.23
CA VAL A 492 -17.06 -67.86 33.19
C VAL A 492 -18.51 -68.34 33.05
N ARG A 493 -19.47 -67.42 32.99
CA ARG A 493 -20.89 -67.77 32.74
C ARG A 493 -21.08 -68.54 31.43
N ILE A 494 -20.42 -68.17 30.34
CA ILE A 494 -20.47 -68.93 29.07
C ILE A 494 -19.97 -70.35 29.31
N THR A 495 -18.82 -70.52 29.96
CA THR A 495 -18.25 -71.85 30.21
C THR A 495 -19.14 -72.71 31.10
N GLU A 496 -19.72 -72.14 32.14
CA GLU A 496 -20.64 -72.84 33.06
C GLU A 496 -21.94 -73.22 32.37
N THR A 497 -22.56 -72.28 31.63
CA THR A 497 -23.83 -72.52 30.91
C THR A 497 -23.67 -73.57 29.80
N ASP A 498 -22.57 -73.52 29.05
CA ASP A 498 -22.30 -74.49 27.99
C ASP A 498 -21.89 -75.87 28.56
N ALA A 499 -21.15 -75.91 29.68
CA ALA A 499 -20.83 -77.16 30.36
C ALA A 499 -22.06 -77.85 30.97
N ALA A 500 -22.92 -77.08 31.65
CA ALA A 500 -24.20 -77.57 32.17
C ALA A 500 -25.09 -78.11 31.04
N TRP A 501 -25.14 -77.39 29.91
CA TRP A 501 -25.86 -77.83 28.72
C TRP A 501 -25.34 -79.15 28.15
N ASN A 502 -24.02 -79.28 28.00
CA ASN A 502 -23.41 -80.49 27.47
C ASN A 502 -23.68 -81.71 28.37
N SER A 503 -23.59 -81.54 29.69
CA SER A 503 -23.94 -82.56 30.68
C SER A 503 -25.43 -82.93 30.60
N HIS A 504 -26.33 -81.95 30.51
CA HIS A 504 -27.77 -82.19 30.34
C HIS A 504 -28.06 -83.00 29.07
N LYS A 505 -27.45 -82.62 27.94
CA LYS A 505 -27.58 -83.31 26.66
C LYS A 505 -27.01 -84.74 26.71
N GLN A 506 -25.89 -84.96 27.40
CA GLN A 506 -25.33 -86.30 27.60
C GLN A 506 -26.26 -87.17 28.46
N HIS A 507 -26.83 -86.62 29.52
CA HIS A 507 -27.81 -87.31 30.37
C HIS A 507 -29.08 -87.68 29.59
N LEU A 508 -29.63 -86.77 28.77
CA LEU A 508 -30.78 -87.06 27.91
C LEU A 508 -30.47 -88.17 26.88
N LYS A 509 -29.27 -88.15 26.28
CA LYS A 509 -28.82 -89.22 25.37
C LYS A 509 -28.68 -90.55 26.09
N ALA A 510 -28.09 -90.57 27.29
CA ALA A 510 -27.94 -91.78 28.10
C ALA A 510 -29.31 -92.35 28.50
N LEU A 511 -30.27 -91.50 28.90
CA LEU A 511 -31.66 -91.92 29.16
C LEU A 511 -32.34 -92.48 27.91
N ALA A 512 -32.15 -91.85 26.74
CA ALA A 512 -32.69 -92.34 25.49
C ALA A 512 -32.05 -93.68 25.06
N GLN A 513 -30.75 -93.84 25.29
CA GLN A 513 -30.02 -95.08 25.02
C GLN A 513 -30.43 -96.20 25.99
N ALA A 514 -30.56 -95.91 27.29
CA ALA A 514 -31.07 -96.85 28.29
C ALA A 514 -32.51 -97.27 27.99
N LYS A 515 -33.39 -96.34 27.56
CA LYS A 515 -34.73 -96.68 27.06
C LYS A 515 -34.67 -97.58 25.83
N LYS A 516 -33.79 -97.28 24.87
CA LYS A 516 -33.62 -98.08 23.65
C LYS A 516 -33.09 -99.48 23.96
N GLU A 517 -32.12 -99.60 24.87
CA GLU A 517 -31.54 -100.87 25.33
C GLU A 517 -32.55 -101.68 26.15
N ASN A 518 -33.37 -101.05 27.02
CA ASN A 518 -34.49 -101.73 27.70
C ASN A 518 -35.56 -102.24 26.71
N ILE A 519 -35.85 -101.47 25.65
CA ILE A 519 -36.79 -101.90 24.59
C ILE A 519 -36.19 -103.05 23.75
N LEU A 520 -34.88 -103.05 23.49
CA LEU A 520 -34.19 -104.11 22.71
C LEU A 520 -33.91 -105.39 23.51
N ASN A 521 -33.73 -105.29 24.84
CA ASN A 521 -33.43 -106.43 25.71
C ASN A 521 -34.68 -107.11 26.30
N GLY A 522 -35.89 -106.68 25.93
CA GLY A 522 -37.13 -107.40 26.26
C GLY A 522 -37.42 -107.56 27.75
N ILE A 523 -37.04 -106.60 28.60
CA ILE A 523 -37.45 -106.58 30.01
C ILE A 523 -38.74 -105.73 30.12
N PRO A 524 -39.89 -106.31 30.51
CA PRO A 524 -41.10 -105.53 30.69
C PRO A 524 -40.98 -104.60 31.90
N THR A 525 -41.17 -103.31 31.60
CA THR A 525 -41.44 -102.14 32.47
C THR A 525 -40.41 -101.80 33.54
#